data_AF-A0A4Y2K222-F1
#
_entry.id   AF-A0A4Y2K222-F1
#
_cell.length_a   1.000
_cell.length_b   1.000
_cell.length_c   1.000
_cell.angle_alpha   90.00
_cell.angle_beta   90.00
_cell.angle_gamma   90.00
#
_symmetry.space_group_name_H-M   'P 1'
#
loop_
_entity.id
_entity.type
_entity.pdbx_description
1 polymer ?
#
loop_
_entity_poly.entity_id
_entity_poly.type
_entity_poly.pdbx_seq_one_letter_code
_entity_poly.pdbx_strand_id
1 'polypeptide(L)'
;MVRKRNLKQSIYRVLSSGCRYETKHRSGRPFVTNQRDDRQIQRLASTQQMTVREVQRSSGLSVPKDRIRRRISETGRMVHCEMKKKPALKPHHK
;
A
#
# COMPACT_ATOMS: atom_id res chain seq x y z
N MET A 1 -10.09 -10.55 22.93
CA MET A 1 -10.06 -11.96 23.39
C MET A 1 -9.14 -12.78 22.50
N VAL A 2 -7.98 -13.20 22.99
CA VAL A 2 -7.13 -14.17 22.28
C VAL A 2 -7.66 -15.56 22.62
N ARG A 3 -8.31 -16.23 21.66
CA ARG A 3 -8.74 -17.63 21.83
C ARG A 3 -7.50 -18.49 22.06
N LYS A 4 -7.37 -19.11 23.25
CA LYS A 4 -6.40 -20.19 23.49
C LYS A 4 -6.67 -21.30 22.46
N ARG A 5 -5.69 -21.62 21.63
CA ARG A 5 -5.80 -22.75 20.68
C ARG A 5 -5.73 -24.04 21.46
N ASN A 6 -6.79 -24.85 21.39
CA ASN A 6 -6.77 -26.22 21.90
C ASN A 6 -5.98 -27.11 20.95
N LEU A 7 -4.79 -27.54 21.38
CA LEU A 7 -3.82 -28.31 20.58
C LEU A 7 -4.42 -29.62 20.05
N LYS A 8 -5.22 -30.33 20.86
CA LYS A 8 -5.93 -31.56 20.45
C LYS A 8 -6.83 -31.31 19.24
N GLN A 9 -7.66 -30.26 19.27
CA GLN A 9 -8.58 -29.96 18.16
C GLN A 9 -7.84 -29.54 16.89
N SER A 10 -6.70 -28.85 16.98
CA SER A 10 -5.89 -28.53 15.79
C SER A 10 -5.27 -29.78 15.18
N ILE A 11 -4.80 -30.72 16.00
CA ILE A 11 -4.22 -32.00 15.52
C ILE A 11 -5.31 -32.81 14.80
N TYR A 12 -6.48 -33.00 15.42
CA TYR A 12 -7.60 -33.67 14.77
C TYR A 12 -8.01 -32.98 13.46
N ARG A 13 -8.06 -31.64 13.42
CA ARG A 13 -8.39 -30.90 12.19
C ARG A 13 -7.38 -31.17 11.07
N VAL A 14 -6.08 -31.10 11.36
CA VAL A 14 -5.01 -31.36 10.39
C VAL A 14 -5.07 -32.79 9.87
N LEU A 15 -5.21 -33.77 10.77
CA LEU A 15 -5.29 -35.19 10.43
C LEU A 15 -6.55 -35.51 9.62
N SER A 16 -7.71 -34.94 9.99
CA SER A 16 -8.97 -35.14 9.25
C SER A 16 -9.00 -34.45 7.89
N SER A 17 -8.27 -33.35 7.70
CA SER A 17 -8.21 -32.64 6.42
C SER A 17 -7.23 -33.26 5.40
N GLY A 18 -6.31 -34.13 5.83
CA GLY A 18 -5.29 -34.72 4.95
C GLY A 18 -4.52 -33.67 4.14
N CYS A 19 -4.35 -33.89 2.82
CA CYS A 19 -3.72 -32.93 1.89
C CYS A 19 -4.51 -31.63 1.64
N ARG A 20 -5.72 -31.47 2.18
CA ARG A 20 -6.55 -30.26 2.00
C ARG A 20 -6.45 -29.28 3.17
N TYR A 21 -5.43 -29.40 4.01
CA TYR A 21 -5.18 -28.45 5.11
C TYR A 21 -4.61 -27.13 4.58
N GLU A 22 -5.45 -26.34 3.93
CA GLU A 22 -5.07 -25.00 3.50
C GLU A 22 -5.35 -24.00 4.61
N THR A 23 -4.33 -23.21 4.96
CA THR A 23 -4.55 -22.07 5.84
C THR A 23 -5.35 -21.01 5.08
N LYS A 24 -6.61 -20.81 5.47
CA LYS A 24 -7.45 -19.73 4.91
C LYS A 24 -6.68 -18.40 4.94
N HIS A 25 -6.65 -17.71 3.81
CA HIS A 25 -6.12 -16.36 3.74
C HIS A 25 -6.86 -15.47 4.75
N ARG A 26 -6.09 -14.74 5.56
CA ARG A 26 -6.67 -13.79 6.51
C ARG A 26 -6.99 -12.50 5.75
N SER A 27 -8.23 -12.03 5.88
CA SER A 27 -8.75 -10.82 5.22
C SER A 27 -8.16 -9.50 5.74
N GLY A 28 -7.15 -9.55 6.64
CA GLY A 28 -6.49 -8.38 7.21
C GLY A 28 -7.45 -7.43 7.93
N ARG A 29 -6.95 -6.24 8.26
CA ARG A 29 -7.79 -5.13 8.75
C ARG A 29 -8.45 -4.46 7.55
N PRO A 30 -9.77 -4.20 7.57
CA PRO A 30 -10.44 -3.49 6.49
C PRO A 30 -9.85 -2.09 6.29
N PHE A 31 -9.83 -1.66 5.03
CA PHE A 31 -9.31 -0.36 4.65
C PHE A 31 -10.24 0.76 5.11
N VAL A 32 -9.64 1.91 5.46
CA VAL A 32 -10.36 3.16 5.76
C VAL A 32 -10.82 3.85 4.47
N THR A 33 -10.21 3.51 3.33
CA THR A 33 -10.54 4.06 2.02
C THR A 33 -11.49 3.15 1.25
N ASN A 34 -12.43 3.77 0.53
CA ASN A 34 -13.33 3.07 -0.38
C ASN A 34 -12.63 2.77 -1.71
N GLN A 35 -13.19 1.84 -2.49
CA GLN A 35 -12.71 1.52 -3.83
C GLN A 35 -12.76 2.72 -4.80
N ARG A 36 -13.66 3.68 -4.55
CA ARG A 36 -13.76 4.93 -5.32
C ARG A 36 -12.58 5.85 -5.03
N ASP A 37 -12.26 6.03 -3.75
CA ASP A 37 -11.16 6.86 -3.26
C ASP A 37 -9.82 6.35 -3.83
N ASP A 38 -9.64 5.02 -3.81
CA ASP A 38 -8.46 4.37 -4.37
C ASP A 38 -8.30 4.64 -5.87
N ARG A 39 -9.41 4.60 -6.63
CA ARG A 39 -9.39 4.94 -8.07
C ARG A 39 -9.10 6.41 -8.31
N GLN A 40 -9.59 7.30 -7.47
CA GLN A 40 -9.30 8.73 -7.56
C GLN A 40 -7.81 9.01 -7.34
N ILE A 41 -7.21 8.39 -6.31
CA ILE A 41 -5.77 8.47 -6.04
C ILE A 41 -4.97 7.97 -7.24
N GLN A 42 -5.34 6.79 -7.78
CA GLN A 42 -4.66 6.20 -8.94
C GLN A 42 -4.79 7.07 -10.19
N ARG A 43 -5.96 7.67 -10.43
CA ARG A 43 -6.19 8.56 -11.57
C ARG A 43 -5.34 9.82 -11.45
N LEU A 44 -5.36 10.51 -10.31
CA LEU A 44 -4.53 11.70 -10.07
C LEU A 44 -3.03 11.40 -10.26
N ALA A 45 -2.56 10.29 -9.70
CA ALA A 45 -1.17 9.86 -9.85
C ALA A 45 -0.80 9.44 -11.29
N SER A 46 -1.79 9.03 -12.11
CA SER A 46 -1.55 8.63 -13.49
C SER A 46 -1.66 9.77 -14.48
N THR A 47 -2.44 10.82 -14.18
CA THR A 47 -2.70 11.91 -15.11
C THR A 47 -1.54 12.89 -15.19
N GLN A 48 -0.82 13.11 -14.09
CA GLN A 48 0.22 14.12 -14.02
C GLN A 48 1.36 13.67 -13.09
N GLN A 49 2.57 14.16 -13.34
CA GLN A 49 3.68 13.96 -12.41
C GLN A 49 3.45 14.82 -11.16
N MET A 50 2.94 14.17 -10.11
CA MET A 50 2.60 14.83 -8.85
C MET A 50 3.28 14.13 -7.68
N THR A 51 3.67 14.90 -6.68
CA THR A 51 4.12 14.37 -5.40
C THR A 51 2.97 13.77 -4.62
N VAL A 52 3.27 12.85 -3.70
CA VAL A 52 2.25 12.23 -2.82
C VAL A 52 1.46 13.27 -2.02
N ARG A 53 2.09 14.39 -1.64
CA ARG A 53 1.40 15.48 -0.91
C ARG A 53 0.43 16.26 -1.80
N GLU A 54 0.78 16.48 -3.06
CA GLU A 54 -0.11 17.14 -4.02
C GLU A 54 -1.30 16.23 -4.36
N VAL A 55 -1.06 14.92 -4.55
CA VAL A 55 -2.15 13.94 -4.71
C VAL A 55 -3.08 13.94 -3.50
N GLN A 56 -2.55 14.03 -2.28
CA GLN A 56 -3.36 14.13 -1.07
C GLN A 56 -4.27 15.36 -1.10
N ARG A 57 -3.69 16.54 -1.39
CA ARG A 57 -4.43 17.81 -1.45
C ARG A 57 -5.50 17.78 -2.56
N SER A 58 -5.14 17.30 -3.75
CA SER A 58 -6.05 17.24 -4.91
C SER A 58 -7.11 16.14 -4.78
N SER A 59 -6.87 15.11 -3.99
CA SER A 59 -7.87 14.06 -3.74
C SER A 59 -9.02 14.52 -2.84
N GLY A 60 -8.81 15.55 -2.00
CA GLY A 60 -9.78 15.98 -0.99
C GLY A 60 -10.05 14.94 0.09
N LEU A 61 -9.26 13.85 0.14
CA LEU A 61 -9.43 12.76 1.07
C LEU A 61 -8.65 13.02 2.36
N SER A 62 -9.30 12.81 3.52
CA SER A 62 -8.62 12.81 4.82
C SER A 62 -7.88 11.48 5.06
N VAL A 63 -6.88 11.21 4.23
CA VAL A 63 -6.05 10.00 4.30
C VAL A 63 -4.58 10.35 4.57
N PRO A 64 -3.86 9.55 5.38
CA PRO A 64 -2.44 9.76 5.61
C PRO A 64 -1.61 9.61 4.33
N LYS A 65 -0.53 10.40 4.21
CA LYS A 65 0.43 10.35 3.09
C LYS A 65 0.91 8.93 2.78
N ASP A 66 1.20 8.14 3.81
CA ASP A 66 1.73 6.78 3.65
C ASP A 66 0.70 5.83 3.02
N ARG A 67 -0.59 6.06 3.26
CA ARG A 67 -1.66 5.28 2.63
C ARG A 67 -1.72 5.55 1.13
N ILE A 68 -1.62 6.81 0.72
CA ILE A 68 -1.54 7.21 -0.69
C ILE A 68 -0.30 6.61 -1.33
N ARG A 69 0.86 6.73 -0.69
CA ARG A 69 2.12 6.16 -1.18
C ARG A 69 1.99 4.66 -1.41
N ARG A 70 1.43 3.92 -0.44
CA ARG A 70 1.19 2.48 -0.55
C ARG A 70 0.29 2.16 -1.72
N ARG A 71 -0.78 2.93 -1.93
CA ARG A 71 -1.72 2.68 -3.03
C ARG A 71 -1.10 2.88 -4.40
N ILE A 72 -0.33 3.96 -4.57
CA ILE A 72 0.35 4.22 -5.84
C ILE A 72 1.42 3.15 -6.11
N SER A 73 2.14 2.69 -5.08
CA SER A 73 3.11 1.58 -5.18
C SER A 73 2.45 0.23 -5.52
N GLU A 74 1.35 -0.13 -4.85
CA GLU A 74 0.59 -1.38 -5.10
C GLU A 74 0.07 -1.45 -6.54
N THR A 75 -0.22 -0.30 -7.16
CA THR A 75 -0.75 -0.24 -8.52
C THR A 75 0.35 -0.31 -9.60
N GLY A 76 1.63 -0.31 -9.21
CA GLY A 76 2.76 -0.32 -10.16
C GLY A 76 2.89 0.95 -11.01
N ARG A 77 2.17 2.02 -10.67
CA ARG A 77 2.13 3.28 -11.44
C ARG A 77 3.21 4.28 -11.04
N MET A 78 3.87 4.08 -9.90
CA MET A 78 4.94 4.95 -9.42
C MET A 78 6.27 4.50 -10.04
N VAL A 79 6.76 5.25 -11.03
CA VAL A 79 8.17 5.18 -11.41
C VAL A 79 8.95 5.99 -10.38
N HIS A 80 9.91 5.36 -9.70
CA HIS A 80 10.85 6.09 -8.88
C HIS A 80 11.70 6.98 -9.79
N CYS A 81 11.47 8.29 -9.75
CA CYS A 81 12.26 9.26 -10.49
C CYS A 81 13.32 9.82 -9.55
N GLU A 82 14.59 9.49 -9.76
CA GLU A 82 15.68 10.21 -9.13
C GLU A 82 15.70 11.65 -9.67
N MET A 83 15.85 12.62 -8.76
CA MET A 83 16.09 13.99 -9.20
C MET A 83 17.44 14.06 -9.91
N LYS A 84 17.47 14.66 -11.11
CA LYS A 84 18.74 14.95 -11.79
C LYS A 84 19.63 15.76 -10.83
N LYS A 85 20.85 15.29 -10.57
CA LYS A 85 21.80 16.00 -9.73
C LYS A 85 21.99 17.42 -10.27
N LYS A 86 21.99 18.41 -9.39
CA LYS A 86 22.30 19.80 -9.78
C LYS A 86 23.71 19.83 -10.41
N PRO A 87 23.92 20.62 -11.47
CA PRO A 87 25.25 20.76 -12.07
C PRO A 87 26.24 21.29 -11.03
N ALA A 88 27.52 20.94 -11.19
CA ALA A 88 28.56 21.41 -10.29
C ALA A 88 28.61 22.94 -10.27
N LEU A 89 28.85 23.51 -9.08
CA LEU A 89 29.03 24.96 -8.94
C LEU A 89 30.22 25.38 -9.78
N LYS A 90 29.99 26.32 -10.70
CA LYS A 90 31.05 26.89 -11.52
C LYS A 90 31.90 27.85 -10.69
N PRO A 91 33.16 28.13 -11.08
CA PRO A 91 34.09 28.95 -10.31
C PRO A 91 33.59 30.36 -9.96
N HIS A 92 32.65 30.92 -10.73
CA HIS A 92 32.04 32.24 -10.51
C HIS A 92 30.93 32.26 -9.44
N HIS A 93 30.58 31.11 -8.87
CA HIS A 93 29.67 31.02 -7.72
C HIS A 93 30.44 30.94 -6.37
N LYS A 94 31.75 31.16 -6.40
CA LYS A 94 32.57 31.37 -5.20
C LYS A 94 32.53 32.83 -4.77
#